data_AF-A0A811ZIA7-F1
#
_entry.id   AF-A0A811ZIA7-F1
#
_cell.length_a   1.000
_cell.length_b   1.000
_cell.length_c   1.000
_cell.angle_alpha   90.00
_cell.angle_beta   90.00
_cell.angle_gamma   90.00
#
_symmetry.space_group_name_H-M   'P 1'
#
loop_
_entity.id
_entity.type
_entity.pdbx_description
1 polymer ?
#
loop_
_entity_poly.entity_id
_entity_poly.type
_entity_poly.pdbx_seq_one_letter_code
_entity_poly.pdbx_strand_id
1 'polypeptide(L)'
;MAASVLRSANGPPRLGLPGLWCRRRPPRGLWARARRLPGLAGSGRSVAAASGSGAAGADRYCVELLRKRDYEGYLCSLLFPAESRSSAFALRAFNVELAQVKDSVSEKTIGLMRMAFWKKTVDDIYCDNPPQQPVALELWKAVKRHNLTKRWLMKIIDEREKNLDDKAYRNIQELENYAENTQSSLLYLTLEILGVKDLHADHAASHIGKAHGIVTCLRATPYHGSRRRVFLPMDICMLHGVSQEDFLRKNQDKNVRDVIYDIASQAHLHLKHARSFHKSVPVKAFPAFLQTVALENYLKRIQQVDFDIFHPSLQQKDTLLPLSLYIQSWRKRY
;
A
#
# COMPACT_ATOMS: atom_id res chain seq x y z
N MET A 1 21.93 -40.17 62.84
CA MET A 1 23.07 -39.63 62.07
C MET A 1 22.57 -39.48 60.63
N ALA A 2 22.23 -38.27 60.18
CA ALA A 2 23.09 -37.37 59.40
C ALA A 2 23.57 -38.02 58.09
N ALA A 3 23.52 -37.46 56.88
CA ALA A 3 23.05 -36.20 56.29
C ALA A 3 23.07 -36.42 54.74
N SER A 4 22.19 -35.80 53.93
CA SER A 4 22.49 -34.70 52.96
C SER A 4 23.51 -35.04 51.85
N VAL A 5 23.39 -34.82 50.52
CA VAL A 5 23.04 -33.67 49.65
C VAL A 5 23.16 -34.21 48.18
N LEU A 6 22.20 -34.13 47.25
CA LEU A 6 21.81 -33.06 46.28
C LEU A 6 22.88 -32.53 45.27
N ARG A 7 22.44 -32.36 44.00
CA ARG A 7 22.97 -31.56 42.84
C ARG A 7 23.60 -32.35 41.67
N SER A 8 23.44 -31.97 40.39
CA SER A 8 22.67 -30.91 39.71
C SER A 8 22.75 -31.14 38.19
N ALA A 9 21.66 -30.89 37.46
CA ALA A 9 21.65 -30.74 36.01
C ALA A 9 21.63 -29.25 35.65
N ASN A 10 22.52 -28.82 34.75
CA ASN A 10 22.66 -27.45 34.28
C ASN A 10 21.72 -27.16 33.10
N GLY A 11 20.89 -26.13 33.21
CA GLY A 11 20.30 -25.39 32.10
C GLY A 11 20.63 -23.90 32.24
N PRO A 12 20.91 -23.15 31.15
CA PRO A 12 21.25 -21.74 31.23
C PRO A 12 20.01 -20.82 31.29
N PRO A 13 20.18 -19.56 31.74
CA PRO A 13 19.13 -18.82 32.43
C PRO A 13 18.28 -17.90 31.54
N ARG A 14 17.02 -17.75 31.94
CA ARG A 14 16.12 -16.67 31.53
C ARG A 14 16.52 -15.38 32.26
N LEU A 15 16.72 -14.30 31.52
CA LEU A 15 16.78 -12.94 32.06
C LEU A 15 15.47 -12.22 31.72
N GLY A 16 14.62 -12.04 32.74
CA GLY A 16 13.60 -11.01 32.76
C GLY A 16 14.03 -9.90 33.72
N LEU A 17 13.59 -8.67 33.46
CA LEU A 17 13.44 -7.54 34.40
C LEU A 17 12.78 -6.34 33.66
N PRO A 18 12.24 -5.31 34.35
CA PRO A 18 10.79 -5.07 34.43
C PRO A 18 10.31 -3.72 33.83
N GLY A 19 8.99 -3.57 33.74
CA GLY A 19 8.30 -2.45 33.08
C GLY A 19 8.26 -1.11 33.83
N LEU A 20 7.58 -0.12 33.22
CA LEU A 20 7.07 1.10 33.87
C LEU A 20 6.37 2.09 32.91
N TRP A 21 5.22 1.78 32.29
CA TRP A 21 4.38 2.85 31.71
C TRP A 21 2.89 2.60 31.94
N CYS A 22 2.49 2.76 33.20
CA CYS A 22 1.09 2.90 33.60
C CYS A 22 0.84 4.39 33.87
N ARG A 23 0.16 5.11 32.95
CA ARG A 23 -0.49 6.40 33.29
C ARG A 23 -1.85 6.55 32.57
N ARG A 24 -2.87 6.32 33.39
CA ARG A 24 -4.20 6.97 33.51
C ARG A 24 -4.82 7.66 32.27
N ARG A 25 -5.98 7.15 31.88
CA ARG A 25 -6.99 7.76 31.00
C ARG A 25 -7.72 8.94 31.70
N PRO A 26 -8.16 9.98 30.96
CA PRO A 26 -9.28 10.83 31.38
C PRO A 26 -10.60 10.40 30.69
N PRO A 27 -11.77 10.84 31.22
CA PRO A 27 -13.07 10.23 30.93
C PRO A 27 -13.76 10.74 29.66
N ARG A 28 -14.72 9.92 29.21
CA ARG A 28 -15.57 10.10 28.03
C ARG A 28 -16.53 11.29 28.18
N GLY A 29 -16.64 12.09 27.12
CA GLY A 29 -17.68 13.10 26.91
C GLY A 29 -18.42 12.85 25.59
N LEU A 30 -19.73 12.78 25.69
CA LEU A 30 -20.73 12.43 24.68
C LEU A 30 -20.75 13.39 23.48
N TRP A 31 -20.56 12.87 22.25
CA TRP A 31 -21.23 13.41 21.06
C TRP A 31 -21.59 12.27 20.10
N ALA A 32 -22.78 11.72 20.31
CA ALA A 32 -23.47 10.88 19.34
C ALA A 32 -24.14 11.79 18.31
N ARG A 33 -23.75 11.66 17.03
CA ARG A 33 -24.64 11.87 15.88
C ARG A 33 -24.03 11.24 14.63
N ALA A 34 -24.26 9.94 14.48
CA ALA A 34 -24.02 9.23 13.24
C ALA A 34 -25.01 9.73 12.18
N ARG A 35 -24.52 10.49 11.19
CA ARG A 35 -25.23 10.64 9.91
C ARG A 35 -24.88 9.42 9.06
N ARG A 36 -25.86 8.53 8.89
CA ARG A 36 -25.82 7.45 7.89
C ARG A 36 -25.77 8.11 6.51
N LEU A 37 -24.73 7.84 5.74
CA LEU A 37 -24.74 8.10 4.30
C LEU A 37 -25.37 6.87 3.61
N PRO A 38 -26.39 7.04 2.75
CA PRO A 38 -26.95 5.93 1.98
C PRO A 38 -25.92 5.35 1.01
N GLY A 39 -25.85 4.03 0.95
CA GLY A 39 -25.09 3.32 -0.07
C GLY A 39 -25.67 3.57 -1.45
N LEU A 40 -24.89 4.19 -2.33
CA LEU A 40 -25.22 4.29 -3.75
C LEU A 40 -24.69 3.04 -4.45
N ALA A 41 -25.61 2.15 -4.77
CA ALA A 41 -25.44 1.12 -5.79
C ALA A 41 -25.31 1.82 -7.16
N GLY A 42 -24.08 2.10 -7.58
CA GLY A 42 -23.77 2.61 -8.91
C GLY A 42 -23.38 1.47 -9.84
N SER A 43 -24.33 1.03 -10.66
CA SER A 43 -24.08 0.18 -11.83
C SER A 43 -23.01 0.84 -12.72
N GLY A 44 -21.87 0.17 -12.88
CA GLY A 44 -20.76 0.63 -13.70
C GLY A 44 -21.12 0.56 -15.18
N ARG A 45 -21.77 1.60 -15.71
CA ARG A 45 -21.85 1.83 -17.15
C ARG A 45 -20.53 2.40 -17.65
N SER A 46 -19.91 1.68 -18.56
CA SER A 46 -18.82 2.15 -19.43
C SER A 46 -19.27 3.45 -20.11
N VAL A 47 -18.57 4.54 -19.83
CA VAL A 47 -18.83 5.83 -20.48
C VAL A 47 -18.10 5.81 -21.82
N ALA A 48 -18.86 5.51 -22.87
CA ALA A 48 -18.43 5.72 -24.25
C ALA A 48 -18.17 7.22 -24.50
N ALA A 49 -17.22 7.47 -25.39
CA ALA A 49 -16.52 8.72 -25.66
C ALA A 49 -17.42 9.95 -25.83
N ALA A 50 -17.04 11.04 -25.13
CA ALA A 50 -17.37 12.39 -25.54
C ALA A 50 -16.19 12.95 -26.35
N SER A 51 -16.44 13.17 -27.63
CA SER A 51 -15.55 13.81 -28.60
C SER A 51 -15.46 15.32 -28.34
N GLY A 52 -14.25 15.82 -28.08
CA GLY A 52 -13.93 17.25 -28.02
C GLY A 52 -12.71 17.55 -27.13
N SER A 53 -11.58 17.97 -27.73
CA SER A 53 -10.30 18.35 -27.08
C SER A 53 -9.53 17.23 -26.36
N GLY A 54 -9.18 16.16 -27.08
CA GLY A 54 -8.59 14.92 -26.52
C GLY A 54 -7.29 15.07 -25.70
N ALA A 55 -6.57 16.19 -25.79
CA ALA A 55 -5.33 16.40 -25.03
C ALA A 55 -5.50 17.25 -23.75
N ALA A 56 -6.51 18.12 -23.68
CA ALA A 56 -6.67 19.11 -22.60
C ALA A 56 -7.45 18.58 -21.38
N GLY A 57 -7.96 17.35 -21.44
CA GLY A 57 -8.70 16.72 -20.34
C GLY A 57 -8.06 15.46 -19.76
N ALA A 58 -7.00 14.93 -20.39
CA ALA A 58 -6.41 13.66 -20.01
C ALA A 58 -5.59 13.76 -18.70
N ASP A 59 -4.85 14.85 -18.53
CA ASP A 59 -4.16 15.22 -17.31
C ASP A 59 -5.15 15.42 -16.14
N ARG A 60 -6.23 16.17 -16.38
CA ARG A 60 -7.29 16.41 -15.39
C ARG A 60 -7.97 15.10 -14.98
N TYR A 61 -8.19 14.18 -15.92
CA TYR A 61 -8.71 12.85 -15.61
C TYR A 61 -7.82 12.10 -14.63
N CYS A 62 -6.49 12.06 -14.87
CA CYS A 62 -5.55 11.40 -13.96
C CYS A 62 -5.58 12.01 -12.55
N VAL A 63 -5.63 13.34 -12.46
CA VAL A 63 -5.71 14.07 -11.18
C VAL A 63 -7.00 13.73 -10.43
N GLU A 64 -8.16 13.77 -11.10
CA GLU A 64 -9.45 13.44 -10.49
C GLU A 64 -9.56 11.96 -10.10
N LEU A 65 -9.00 11.06 -10.91
CA LEU A 65 -8.95 9.63 -10.62
C LEU A 65 -8.20 9.38 -9.31
N LEU A 66 -7.00 9.97 -9.14
CA LEU A 66 -6.25 9.89 -7.89
C LEU A 66 -7.03 10.52 -6.73
N ARG A 67 -7.58 11.72 -6.90
CA ARG A 67 -8.31 12.38 -5.80
C ARG A 67 -9.45 11.51 -5.26
N LYS A 68 -10.10 10.73 -6.12
CA LYS A 68 -11.21 9.83 -5.75
C LYS A 68 -10.75 8.47 -5.23
N ARG A 69 -9.72 7.87 -5.83
CA ARG A 69 -9.34 6.46 -5.60
C ARG A 69 -8.05 6.26 -4.81
N ASP A 70 -7.16 7.25 -4.81
CA ASP A 70 -5.88 7.22 -4.11
C ASP A 70 -5.51 8.63 -3.59
N TYR A 71 -6.20 9.02 -2.52
CA TYR A 71 -6.10 10.37 -1.96
C TYR A 71 -4.73 10.64 -1.30
N GLU A 72 -4.14 9.66 -0.61
CA GLU A 72 -2.78 9.78 -0.03
C GLU A 72 -1.77 10.05 -1.13
N GLY A 73 -1.91 9.30 -2.22
CA GLY A 73 -1.14 9.44 -3.42
C GLY A 73 -1.34 10.73 -4.19
N TYR A 74 -2.58 11.22 -4.27
CA TYR A 74 -2.89 12.55 -4.80
C TYR A 74 -2.09 13.63 -4.06
N LEU A 75 -2.11 13.60 -2.72
CA LEU A 75 -1.38 14.56 -1.89
C LEU A 75 0.14 14.46 -2.10
N CYS A 76 0.68 13.25 -2.16
CA CYS A 76 2.10 13.05 -2.43
C CYS A 76 2.50 13.60 -3.80
N SER A 77 1.72 13.33 -4.86
CA SER A 77 1.99 13.83 -6.21
C SER A 77 1.99 15.36 -6.30
N LEU A 78 1.19 16.07 -5.49
CA LEU A 78 1.21 17.54 -5.46
C LEU A 78 2.57 18.11 -5.02
N LEU A 79 3.31 17.36 -4.20
CA LEU A 79 4.61 17.76 -3.64
C LEU A 79 5.80 17.43 -4.56
N PHE A 80 5.54 16.91 -5.76
CA PHE A 80 6.57 16.70 -6.77
C PHE A 80 7.00 18.04 -7.43
N PRO A 81 8.24 18.11 -7.93
CA PRO A 81 8.69 19.19 -8.81
C PRO A 81 7.71 19.38 -9.99
N ALA A 82 7.52 20.62 -10.43
CA ALA A 82 6.51 20.96 -11.42
C ALA A 82 6.70 20.18 -12.74
N GLU A 83 7.95 19.96 -13.14
CA GLU A 83 8.35 19.22 -14.32
C GLU A 83 8.01 17.72 -14.26
N SER A 84 7.97 17.13 -13.07
CA SER A 84 7.72 15.69 -12.88
C SER A 84 6.28 15.39 -12.42
N ARG A 85 5.53 16.42 -12.04
CA ARG A 85 4.22 16.27 -11.38
C ARG A 85 3.19 15.56 -12.26
N SER A 86 3.04 15.97 -13.52
CA SER A 86 2.09 15.33 -14.44
C SER A 86 2.42 13.87 -14.68
N SER A 87 3.71 13.54 -14.85
CA SER A 87 4.19 12.17 -14.99
C SER A 87 3.93 11.32 -13.75
N ALA A 88 4.09 11.89 -12.54
CA ALA A 88 3.75 11.21 -11.29
C ALA A 88 2.23 10.93 -11.18
N PHE A 89 1.37 11.87 -11.59
CA PHE A 89 -0.06 11.64 -11.68
C PHE A 89 -0.41 10.53 -12.68
N ALA A 90 0.18 10.54 -13.87
CA ALA A 90 -0.06 9.54 -14.91
C ALA A 90 0.33 8.12 -14.46
N LEU A 91 1.54 7.99 -13.89
CA LEU A 91 2.06 6.72 -13.42
C LEU A 91 1.20 6.13 -12.28
N ARG A 92 0.78 6.98 -11.33
CA ARG A 92 -0.10 6.54 -10.26
C ARG A 92 -1.52 6.25 -10.75
N ALA A 93 -2.01 6.96 -11.76
CA ALA A 93 -3.31 6.69 -12.38
C ALA A 93 -3.32 5.32 -13.07
N PHE A 94 -2.25 4.97 -13.77
CA PHE A 94 -2.02 3.63 -14.31
C PHE A 94 -2.08 2.55 -13.22
N ASN A 95 -1.38 2.75 -12.09
CA ASN A 95 -1.46 1.80 -10.98
C ASN A 95 -2.87 1.67 -10.40
N VAL A 96 -3.62 2.78 -10.31
CA VAL A 96 -5.01 2.81 -9.82
C VAL A 96 -5.96 2.04 -10.75
N GLU A 97 -5.80 2.16 -12.07
CA GLU A 97 -6.56 1.37 -13.06
C GLU A 97 -6.30 -0.12 -12.91
N LEU A 98 -5.02 -0.51 -12.84
CA LEU A 98 -4.65 -1.93 -12.67
C LEU A 98 -5.11 -2.51 -11.34
N ALA A 99 -4.99 -1.75 -10.24
CA ALA A 99 -5.38 -2.20 -8.91
C ALA A 99 -6.88 -2.49 -8.79
N GLN A 100 -7.71 -1.73 -9.51
CA GLN A 100 -9.16 -1.89 -9.49
C GLN A 100 -9.66 -3.07 -10.32
N VAL A 101 -8.85 -3.65 -11.22
CA VAL A 101 -9.32 -4.72 -12.12
C VAL A 101 -9.90 -5.89 -11.31
N LYS A 102 -9.17 -6.39 -10.30
CA LYS A 102 -9.60 -7.55 -9.49
C LYS A 102 -10.94 -7.32 -8.78
N ASP A 103 -11.16 -6.11 -8.26
CA ASP A 103 -12.36 -5.77 -7.49
C ASP A 103 -13.55 -5.33 -8.36
N SER A 104 -13.33 -5.03 -9.64
CA SER A 104 -14.34 -4.48 -10.56
C SER A 104 -14.88 -5.48 -11.59
N VAL A 105 -14.38 -6.72 -11.58
CA VAL A 105 -14.81 -7.79 -12.48
C VAL A 105 -15.38 -8.97 -11.67
N SER A 106 -16.47 -9.55 -12.17
CA SER A 106 -17.07 -10.75 -11.55
C SER A 106 -16.44 -12.04 -12.07
N GLU A 107 -15.96 -12.03 -13.32
CA GLU A 107 -15.38 -13.20 -13.98
C GLU A 107 -13.89 -13.01 -14.26
N LYS A 108 -13.10 -14.05 -13.99
CA LYS A 108 -11.65 -14.06 -14.24
C LYS A 108 -11.32 -13.74 -15.69
N THR A 109 -12.10 -14.24 -16.65
CA THR A 109 -11.91 -13.99 -18.08
C THR A 109 -11.94 -12.50 -18.41
N ILE A 110 -12.88 -11.74 -17.84
CA ILE A 110 -12.97 -10.28 -18.03
C ILE A 110 -11.74 -9.58 -17.42
N GLY A 111 -11.28 -10.04 -16.25
CA GLY A 111 -10.04 -9.58 -15.64
C GLY A 111 -8.82 -9.79 -16.55
N LEU A 112 -8.69 -10.98 -17.13
CA LEU A 112 -7.63 -11.32 -18.09
C LEU A 112 -7.69 -10.44 -19.34
N MET A 113 -8.87 -10.19 -19.89
CA MET A 113 -9.04 -9.28 -21.04
C MET A 113 -8.57 -7.86 -20.71
N ARG A 114 -8.87 -7.34 -19.51
CA ARG A 114 -8.41 -6.01 -19.08
C ARG A 114 -6.90 -5.96 -18.86
N MET A 115 -6.29 -7.01 -18.29
CA MET A 115 -4.83 -7.09 -18.18
C MET A 115 -4.17 -7.17 -19.55
N ALA A 116 -4.70 -7.97 -20.48
CA ALA A 116 -4.23 -8.06 -21.86
C ALA A 116 -4.32 -6.71 -22.60
N PHE A 117 -5.41 -5.96 -22.39
CA PHE A 117 -5.53 -4.59 -22.90
C PHE A 117 -4.39 -3.70 -22.39
N TRP A 118 -4.07 -3.75 -21.09
CA TRP A 118 -2.98 -2.96 -20.53
C TRP A 118 -1.59 -3.40 -20.98
N LYS A 119 -1.35 -4.70 -21.17
CA LYS A 119 -0.11 -5.22 -21.78
C LYS A 119 0.10 -4.63 -23.17
N LYS A 120 -0.93 -4.77 -24.03
CA LYS A 120 -0.92 -4.19 -25.37
C LYS A 120 -0.75 -2.66 -25.33
N THR A 121 -1.45 -1.98 -24.42
CA THR A 121 -1.32 -0.52 -24.25
C THR A 121 0.12 -0.13 -23.93
N VAL A 122 0.80 -0.86 -23.04
CA VAL A 122 2.22 -0.61 -22.76
C VAL A 122 3.07 -0.89 -24.00
N ASP A 123 2.83 -1.98 -24.75
CA ASP A 123 3.55 -2.21 -26.01
C ASP A 123 3.37 -1.06 -27.01
N ASP A 124 2.12 -0.63 -27.23
CA ASP A 124 1.73 0.45 -28.13
C ASP A 124 2.34 1.81 -27.71
N ILE A 125 2.41 2.10 -26.41
CA ILE A 125 3.09 3.29 -25.86
C ILE A 125 4.58 3.33 -26.26
N TYR A 126 5.28 2.20 -26.19
CA TYR A 126 6.70 2.11 -26.56
C TYR A 126 6.93 2.06 -28.08
N CYS A 127 5.86 1.87 -28.86
CA CYS A 127 5.85 1.97 -30.32
C CYS A 127 5.32 3.33 -30.83
N ASP A 128 5.19 4.34 -29.96
CA ASP A 128 4.69 5.67 -30.29
C ASP A 128 3.27 5.73 -30.84
N ASN A 129 2.43 4.77 -30.45
CA ASN A 129 1.05 4.67 -30.88
C ASN A 129 0.08 4.46 -29.70
N PRO A 130 0.07 5.36 -28.69
CA PRO A 130 -0.77 5.15 -27.51
C PRO A 130 -2.27 5.11 -27.89
N PRO A 131 -3.06 4.20 -27.29
CA PRO A 131 -4.51 4.21 -27.50
C PRO A 131 -5.14 5.51 -26.98
N GLN A 132 -6.30 5.87 -27.52
CA GLN A 132 -7.08 7.06 -27.14
C GLN A 132 -7.79 6.88 -25.80
N GLN A 133 -7.03 6.58 -24.74
CA GLN A 133 -7.46 6.44 -23.37
C GLN A 133 -6.67 7.44 -22.50
N PRO A 134 -7.32 8.24 -21.63
CA PRO A 134 -6.67 9.36 -20.93
C PRO A 134 -5.38 9.01 -20.18
N VAL A 135 -5.38 7.89 -19.44
CA VAL A 135 -4.22 7.45 -18.66
C VAL A 135 -3.09 6.99 -19.56
N ALA A 136 -3.39 6.29 -20.66
CA ALA A 136 -2.41 5.82 -21.64
C ALA A 136 -1.71 7.00 -22.35
N LEU A 137 -2.46 8.04 -22.70
CA LEU A 137 -1.91 9.25 -23.32
C LEU A 137 -0.95 9.99 -22.36
N GLU A 138 -1.33 10.16 -21.09
CA GLU A 138 -0.46 10.81 -20.10
C GLU A 138 0.74 9.92 -19.72
N LEU A 139 0.55 8.59 -19.67
CA LEU A 139 1.63 7.65 -19.42
C LEU A 139 2.63 7.65 -20.58
N TRP A 140 2.17 7.74 -21.83
CA TRP A 140 3.05 7.89 -22.99
C TRP A 140 3.92 9.15 -22.91
N LYS A 141 3.33 10.31 -22.54
CA LYS A 141 4.09 11.55 -22.30
C LYS A 141 5.14 11.35 -21.21
N ALA A 142 4.80 10.63 -20.13
CA ALA A 142 5.75 10.32 -19.05
C ALA A 142 6.89 9.40 -19.50
N VAL A 143 6.58 8.34 -20.26
CA VAL A 143 7.56 7.41 -20.85
C VAL A 143 8.54 8.18 -21.74
N LYS A 144 8.03 9.03 -22.64
CA LYS A 144 8.86 9.87 -23.52
C LYS A 144 9.74 10.85 -22.78
N ARG A 145 9.20 11.51 -21.76
CA ARG A 145 9.90 12.56 -21.02
C ARG A 145 11.02 12.01 -20.14
N HIS A 146 10.80 10.85 -19.52
CA HIS A 146 11.67 10.31 -18.47
C HIS A 146 12.41 9.03 -18.87
N ASN A 147 12.19 8.51 -20.09
CA ASN A 147 12.73 7.24 -20.55
C ASN A 147 12.43 6.09 -19.58
N LEU A 148 11.16 5.99 -19.17
CA LEU A 148 10.74 5.00 -18.18
C LEU A 148 11.03 3.58 -18.65
N THR A 149 11.44 2.71 -17.73
CA THR A 149 11.80 1.33 -18.07
C THR A 149 10.56 0.46 -18.26
N LYS A 150 10.34 -0.03 -19.48
CA LYS A 150 9.18 -0.87 -19.87
C LYS A 150 8.97 -2.07 -18.95
N ARG A 151 10.07 -2.71 -18.55
CA ARG A 151 10.06 -3.90 -17.68
C ARG A 151 9.29 -3.66 -16.39
N TRP A 152 9.39 -2.49 -15.76
CA TRP A 152 8.69 -2.21 -14.50
C TRP A 152 7.18 -2.09 -14.70
N LEU A 153 6.74 -1.45 -15.79
CA LEU A 153 5.31 -1.35 -16.14
C LEU A 153 4.71 -2.74 -16.39
N MET A 154 5.39 -3.56 -17.21
CA MET A 154 4.96 -4.92 -17.49
C MET A 154 4.93 -5.79 -16.24
N LYS A 155 5.94 -5.66 -15.36
CA LYS A 155 6.02 -6.42 -14.11
C LYS A 155 4.83 -6.18 -13.19
N ILE A 156 4.31 -4.94 -13.11
CA ILE A 156 3.11 -4.62 -12.33
C ILE A 156 1.88 -5.32 -12.93
N ILE A 157 1.74 -5.31 -14.26
CA ILE A 157 0.60 -5.95 -14.95
C ILE A 157 0.66 -7.47 -14.75
N ASP A 158 1.82 -8.09 -15.00
CA ASP A 158 2.01 -9.53 -14.88
C ASP A 158 1.74 -10.03 -13.46
N GLU A 159 2.19 -9.30 -12.44
CA GLU A 159 1.95 -9.69 -11.05
C GLU A 159 0.46 -9.60 -10.69
N ARG A 160 -0.23 -8.56 -11.13
CA ARG A 160 -1.67 -8.41 -10.88
C ARG A 160 -2.51 -9.41 -11.67
N GLU A 161 -2.09 -9.78 -12.88
CA GLU A 161 -2.70 -10.84 -13.67
C GLU A 161 -2.61 -12.20 -12.96
N LYS A 162 -1.42 -12.56 -12.44
CA LYS A 162 -1.23 -13.77 -11.63
C LYS A 162 -2.09 -13.76 -10.36
N ASN A 163 -2.33 -12.59 -9.79
CA ASN A 163 -3.15 -12.41 -8.60
C ASN A 163 -4.65 -12.22 -8.87
N LEU A 164 -5.15 -12.46 -10.09
CA LEU A 164 -6.59 -12.42 -10.37
C LEU A 164 -7.36 -13.52 -9.63
N ASP A 165 -6.69 -14.62 -9.28
CA ASP A 165 -7.28 -15.63 -8.41
C ASP A 165 -7.42 -15.12 -6.97
N ASP A 166 -8.51 -15.47 -6.29
CA ASP A 166 -8.73 -15.16 -4.88
C ASP A 166 -7.93 -16.09 -3.94
N LYS A 167 -6.67 -16.36 -4.28
CA LYS A 167 -5.77 -17.18 -3.48
C LYS A 167 -5.21 -16.35 -2.32
N ALA A 168 -5.30 -16.88 -1.10
CA ALA A 168 -4.61 -16.34 0.06
C ALA A 168 -3.09 -16.55 -0.08
N TYR A 169 -2.30 -15.66 0.53
CA TYR A 169 -0.86 -15.84 0.60
C TYR A 169 -0.51 -16.97 1.57
N ARG A 170 0.39 -17.85 1.17
CA ARG A 170 0.84 -18.95 2.03
C ARG A 170 1.67 -18.45 3.19
N ASN A 171 2.52 -17.47 2.92
CA ASN A 171 3.43 -16.87 3.88
C ASN A 171 3.63 -15.37 3.64
N ILE A 172 4.31 -14.72 4.59
CA ILE A 172 4.62 -13.29 4.48
C ILE A 172 5.52 -13.00 3.27
N GLN A 173 6.42 -13.90 2.89
CA GLN A 173 7.30 -13.71 1.73
C GLN A 173 6.52 -13.64 0.41
N GLU A 174 5.44 -14.40 0.24
CA GLU A 174 4.57 -14.27 -0.94
C GLU A 174 3.90 -12.89 -1.01
N LEU A 175 3.45 -12.34 0.12
CA LEU A 175 2.91 -10.98 0.21
C LEU A 175 3.99 -9.92 -0.10
N GLU A 176 5.21 -10.08 0.45
CA GLU A 176 6.34 -9.21 0.15
C GLU A 176 6.75 -9.27 -1.32
N ASN A 177 6.75 -10.45 -1.94
CA ASN A 177 7.08 -10.61 -3.35
C ASN A 177 6.04 -9.94 -4.25
N TYR A 178 4.75 -10.09 -3.92
CA TYR A 178 3.67 -9.36 -4.60
C TYR A 178 3.86 -7.85 -4.48
N ALA A 179 4.19 -7.37 -3.28
CA ALA A 179 4.44 -5.95 -3.01
C ALA A 179 5.68 -5.42 -3.75
N GLU A 180 6.75 -6.20 -3.82
CA GLU A 180 7.96 -5.87 -4.57
C GLU A 180 7.68 -5.75 -6.08
N ASN A 181 6.91 -6.68 -6.62
CA ASN A 181 6.60 -6.70 -8.05
C ASN A 181 5.58 -5.62 -8.45
N THR A 182 4.79 -5.09 -7.51
CA THR A 182 3.80 -4.03 -7.74
C THR A 182 4.25 -2.66 -7.23
N GLN A 183 4.30 -2.47 -5.91
CA GLN A 183 4.58 -1.19 -5.25
C GLN A 183 6.04 -0.77 -5.39
N SER A 184 7.01 -1.68 -5.26
CA SER A 184 8.42 -1.32 -5.49
C SER A 184 8.69 -0.99 -6.96
N SER A 185 8.13 -1.77 -7.90
CA SER A 185 8.16 -1.43 -9.34
C SER A 185 7.63 -0.01 -9.63
N LEU A 186 6.54 0.38 -8.97
CA LEU A 186 5.98 1.74 -9.08
C LEU A 186 6.95 2.80 -8.53
N LEU A 187 7.64 2.51 -7.43
CA LEU A 187 8.64 3.40 -6.84
C LEU A 187 9.89 3.52 -7.72
N TYR A 188 10.37 2.44 -8.33
CA TYR A 188 11.49 2.50 -9.28
C TYR A 188 11.16 3.43 -10.46
N LEU A 189 9.95 3.30 -11.04
CA LEU A 189 9.47 4.22 -12.07
C LEU A 189 9.33 5.66 -11.55
N THR A 190 8.95 5.84 -10.28
CA THR A 190 8.85 7.16 -9.66
C THR A 190 10.24 7.80 -9.46
N LEU A 191 11.27 7.01 -9.13
CA LEU A 191 12.67 7.46 -9.08
C LEU A 191 13.17 7.85 -10.48
N GLU A 192 12.81 7.09 -11.53
CA GLU A 192 13.12 7.44 -12.93
C GLU A 192 12.46 8.76 -13.34
N ILE A 193 11.20 9.01 -12.95
CA ILE A 193 10.52 10.30 -13.14
C ILE A 193 11.27 11.46 -12.48
N LEU A 194 11.89 11.22 -11.33
CA LEU A 194 12.73 12.19 -10.63
C LEU A 194 14.16 12.24 -11.20
N GLY A 195 14.51 11.40 -12.18
CA GLY A 195 15.85 11.28 -12.73
C GLY A 195 16.87 10.88 -11.68
N VAL A 196 16.50 9.98 -10.76
CA VAL A 196 17.38 9.40 -9.74
C VAL A 196 17.79 8.00 -10.20
N LYS A 197 19.10 7.77 -10.27
CA LYS A 197 19.71 6.46 -10.50
C LYS A 197 20.73 6.24 -9.39
N ASP A 198 20.30 5.56 -8.33
CA ASP A 198 21.11 5.38 -7.13
C ASP A 198 20.75 4.07 -6.42
N LEU A 199 21.76 3.26 -6.11
CA LEU A 199 21.59 1.93 -5.52
C LEU A 199 20.91 2.00 -4.15
N HIS A 200 21.23 3.01 -3.33
CA HIS A 200 20.61 3.15 -2.01
C HIS A 200 19.16 3.61 -2.11
N ALA A 201 18.83 4.47 -3.07
CA ALA A 201 17.45 4.83 -3.38
C ALA A 201 16.65 3.60 -3.84
N ASP A 202 17.23 2.73 -4.66
CA ASP A 202 16.57 1.48 -5.09
C ASP A 202 16.35 0.51 -3.92
N HIS A 203 17.34 0.34 -3.04
CA HIS A 203 17.16 -0.47 -1.82
C HIS A 203 16.11 0.11 -0.87
N ALA A 204 16.06 1.43 -0.71
CA ALA A 204 15.02 2.10 0.06
C ALA A 204 13.65 1.91 -0.59
N ALA A 205 13.54 2.06 -1.91
CA ALA A 205 12.31 1.86 -2.68
C ALA A 205 11.78 0.42 -2.54
N SER A 206 12.65 -0.59 -2.59
CA SER A 206 12.27 -2.00 -2.38
C SER A 206 11.60 -2.20 -1.02
N HIS A 207 12.24 -1.73 0.05
CA HIS A 207 11.68 -1.87 1.39
C HIS A 207 10.40 -1.05 1.60
N ILE A 208 10.34 0.17 1.07
CA ILE A 208 9.12 1.00 1.14
C ILE A 208 7.98 0.35 0.38
N GLY A 209 8.23 -0.20 -0.81
CA GLY A 209 7.22 -0.89 -1.60
C GLY A 209 6.66 -2.12 -0.89
N LYS A 210 7.52 -2.93 -0.27
CA LYS A 210 7.10 -4.06 0.58
C LYS A 210 6.26 -3.61 1.77
N ALA A 211 6.71 -2.61 2.52
CA ALA A 211 5.94 -2.05 3.63
C ALA A 211 4.57 -1.51 3.17
N HIS A 212 4.53 -0.84 2.02
CA HIS A 212 3.29 -0.35 1.43
C HIS A 212 2.33 -1.50 1.13
N GLY A 213 2.79 -2.56 0.45
CA GLY A 213 1.95 -3.71 0.12
C GLY A 213 1.38 -4.41 1.35
N ILE A 214 2.20 -4.59 2.40
CA ILE A 214 1.74 -5.18 3.67
C ILE A 214 0.68 -4.29 4.33
N VAL A 215 0.93 -2.98 4.42
CA VAL A 215 -0.04 -2.03 5.00
C VAL A 215 -1.34 -1.99 4.20
N THR A 216 -1.27 -2.05 2.87
CA THR A 216 -2.46 -2.12 2.00
C THR A 216 -3.25 -3.40 2.23
N CYS A 217 -2.59 -4.55 2.38
CA CYS A 217 -3.23 -5.82 2.73
C CYS A 217 -3.99 -5.72 4.06
N LEU A 218 -3.34 -5.16 5.10
CA LEU A 218 -3.98 -4.93 6.40
C LEU A 218 -5.19 -4.00 6.26
N ARG A 219 -5.02 -2.82 5.65
CA ARG A 219 -6.09 -1.81 5.45
C ARG A 219 -7.29 -2.39 4.72
N ALA A 220 -7.06 -3.28 3.76
CA ALA A 220 -8.11 -3.89 2.94
C ALA A 220 -8.83 -5.07 3.62
N THR A 221 -8.32 -5.57 4.75
CA THR A 221 -8.87 -6.74 5.45
C THR A 221 -10.37 -6.58 5.78
N PRO A 222 -10.86 -5.48 6.37
CA PRO A 222 -12.29 -5.31 6.63
C PRO A 222 -13.15 -5.28 5.34
N TYR A 223 -12.63 -4.71 4.26
CA TYR A 223 -13.32 -4.58 2.97
C TYR A 223 -13.42 -5.91 2.23
N HIS A 224 -12.36 -6.72 2.26
CA HIS A 224 -12.38 -8.06 1.66
C HIS A 224 -13.18 -9.05 2.53
N GLY A 225 -13.10 -8.92 3.86
CA GLY A 225 -13.88 -9.73 4.80
C GLY A 225 -15.39 -9.59 4.58
N SER A 226 -15.89 -8.36 4.31
CA SER A 226 -17.32 -8.17 3.98
C SER A 226 -17.74 -8.81 2.66
N ARG A 227 -16.79 -9.24 1.82
CA ARG A 227 -17.00 -9.99 0.58
C ARG A 227 -16.60 -11.46 0.70
N ARG A 228 -16.45 -11.97 1.93
CA ARG A 228 -16.06 -13.35 2.23
C ARG A 228 -14.68 -13.73 1.63
N ARG A 229 -13.73 -12.79 1.61
CA ARG A 229 -12.36 -13.02 1.15
C ARG A 229 -11.35 -12.59 2.22
N VAL A 230 -10.28 -13.36 2.39
CA VAL A 230 -9.18 -13.08 3.33
C VAL A 230 -7.85 -13.27 2.59
N PHE A 231 -7.00 -12.24 2.63
CA PHE A 231 -5.70 -12.23 1.94
C PHE A 231 -4.54 -12.06 2.92
N LEU A 232 -4.69 -12.47 4.18
CA LEU A 232 -3.61 -12.45 5.15
C LEU A 232 -2.70 -13.67 4.98
N PRO A 233 -1.40 -13.57 5.32
CA PRO A 233 -0.49 -14.72 5.33
C PRO A 233 -0.99 -15.86 6.21
N MET A 234 -1.17 -17.04 5.61
CA MET A 234 -1.78 -18.18 6.29
C MET A 234 -0.87 -18.83 7.33
N ASP A 235 0.44 -18.80 7.14
CA ASP A 235 1.43 -19.25 8.13
C ASP A 235 1.32 -18.51 9.47
N ILE A 236 1.15 -17.18 9.45
CA ILE A 236 1.00 -16.35 10.64
C ILE A 236 -0.37 -16.61 11.28
N CYS A 237 -1.43 -16.74 10.48
CA CYS A 237 -2.76 -17.13 11.00
C CYS A 237 -2.68 -18.48 11.75
N MET A 238 -2.03 -19.48 11.14
CA MET A 238 -1.83 -20.79 11.75
C MET A 238 -0.98 -20.75 13.01
N LEU A 239 0.08 -19.94 13.05
CA LEU A 239 0.95 -19.76 14.22
C LEU A 239 0.16 -19.35 15.46
N HIS A 240 -0.87 -18.52 15.29
CA HIS A 240 -1.74 -18.04 16.38
C HIS A 240 -3.04 -18.84 16.52
N GLY A 241 -3.21 -19.94 15.78
CA GLY A 241 -4.42 -20.75 15.81
C GLY A 241 -5.67 -20.02 15.33
N VAL A 242 -5.51 -19.04 14.43
CA VAL A 242 -6.60 -18.22 13.87
C VAL A 242 -7.01 -18.75 12.50
N SER A 243 -8.31 -18.95 12.31
CA SER A 243 -8.87 -19.36 11.02
C SER A 243 -9.23 -18.16 10.15
N GLN A 244 -9.45 -18.36 8.85
CA GLN A 244 -9.99 -17.30 7.99
C GLN A 244 -11.38 -16.86 8.44
N GLU A 245 -12.19 -17.78 8.97
CA GLU A 245 -13.54 -17.52 9.45
C GLU A 245 -13.56 -16.51 10.61
N ASP A 246 -12.53 -16.48 11.46
CA ASP A 246 -12.39 -15.49 12.52
C ASP A 246 -12.35 -14.05 11.96
N PHE A 247 -11.63 -13.84 10.85
CA PHE A 247 -11.62 -12.56 10.17
C PHE A 247 -12.95 -12.24 9.49
N LEU A 248 -13.62 -13.25 8.91
CA LEU A 248 -14.93 -13.07 8.27
C LEU A 248 -16.02 -12.68 9.29
N ARG A 249 -15.95 -13.23 10.50
CA ARG A 249 -16.83 -12.91 11.63
C ARG A 249 -16.44 -11.63 12.37
N LYS A 250 -15.33 -10.99 11.98
CA LYS A 250 -14.76 -9.82 12.65
C LYS A 250 -14.46 -10.09 14.12
N ASN A 251 -13.92 -11.28 14.41
CA ASN A 251 -13.49 -11.64 15.74
C ASN A 251 -12.37 -10.67 16.21
N GLN A 252 -12.44 -10.24 17.46
CA GLN A 252 -11.51 -9.29 18.10
C GLN A 252 -10.67 -9.94 19.21
N ASP A 253 -10.68 -11.28 19.26
CA ASP A 253 -9.89 -12.06 20.20
C ASP A 253 -8.40 -11.72 20.14
N LYS A 254 -7.72 -11.98 21.25
CA LYS A 254 -6.28 -11.71 21.40
C LYS A 254 -5.47 -12.35 20.25
N ASN A 255 -5.77 -13.58 19.87
CA ASN A 255 -5.03 -14.28 18.82
C ASN A 255 -5.17 -13.59 17.45
N VAL A 256 -6.35 -13.04 17.12
CA VAL A 256 -6.55 -12.27 15.88
C VAL A 256 -5.70 -11.00 15.90
N ARG A 257 -5.65 -10.32 17.05
CA ARG A 257 -4.82 -9.12 17.23
C ARG A 257 -3.32 -9.44 17.17
N ASP A 258 -2.90 -10.59 17.68
CA ASP A 258 -1.52 -11.07 17.60
C ASP A 258 -1.10 -11.37 16.14
N VAL A 259 -1.98 -11.93 15.31
CA VAL A 259 -1.73 -12.07 13.85
C VAL A 259 -1.50 -10.71 13.20
N ILE A 260 -2.36 -9.74 13.49
CA ILE A 260 -2.27 -8.39 12.93
C ILE A 260 -1.00 -7.68 13.43
N TYR A 261 -0.62 -7.89 14.69
CA TYR A 261 0.63 -7.40 15.27
C TYR A 261 1.85 -7.91 14.52
N ASP A 262 1.94 -9.22 14.26
CA ASP A 262 3.10 -9.81 13.58
C ASP A 262 3.23 -9.31 12.14
N ILE A 263 2.12 -9.22 11.40
CA ILE A 263 2.12 -8.70 10.03
C ILE A 263 2.47 -7.19 10.01
N ALA A 264 1.90 -6.40 10.91
CA ALA A 264 2.21 -4.97 11.01
C ALA A 264 3.67 -4.72 11.42
N SER A 265 4.23 -5.61 12.24
CA SER A 265 5.65 -5.58 12.64
C SER A 265 6.57 -5.76 11.44
N GLN A 266 6.24 -6.65 10.49
CA GLN A 266 7.03 -6.82 9.25
C GLN A 266 7.03 -5.54 8.40
N ALA A 267 5.88 -4.88 8.25
CA ALA A 267 5.83 -3.58 7.57
C ALA A 267 6.69 -2.52 8.27
N HIS A 268 6.65 -2.48 9.61
CA HIS A 268 7.46 -1.54 10.40
C HIS A 268 8.96 -1.80 10.23
N LEU A 269 9.40 -3.06 10.24
CA LEU A 269 10.79 -3.44 10.02
C LEU A 269 11.29 -2.99 8.65
N HIS A 270 10.49 -3.16 7.60
CA HIS A 270 10.83 -2.64 6.28
C HIS A 270 10.97 -1.12 6.25
N LEU A 271 10.06 -0.35 6.88
CA LEU A 271 10.22 1.11 6.97
C LEU A 271 11.49 1.51 7.73
N LYS A 272 11.83 0.78 8.80
CA LYS A 272 13.07 1.00 9.56
C LYS A 272 14.30 0.73 8.69
N HIS A 273 14.31 -0.34 7.91
CA HIS A 273 15.39 -0.65 6.96
C HIS A 273 15.49 0.38 5.85
N ALA A 274 14.37 0.82 5.25
CA ALA A 274 14.40 1.87 4.23
C ALA A 274 15.03 3.18 4.73
N ARG A 275 14.87 3.48 6.02
CA ARG A 275 15.41 4.68 6.66
C ARG A 275 16.85 4.55 7.14
N SER A 276 17.38 3.35 7.29
CA SER A 276 18.82 3.20 7.55
C SER A 276 19.65 3.76 6.40
N PHE A 277 19.09 3.76 5.18
CA PHE A 277 19.70 4.37 3.98
C PHE A 277 19.55 5.88 3.89
N HIS A 278 18.84 6.56 4.81
CA HIS A 278 18.50 7.99 4.69
C HIS A 278 19.71 8.89 4.40
N LYS A 279 20.88 8.59 4.97
CA LYS A 279 22.11 9.38 4.75
C LYS A 279 22.72 9.18 3.36
N SER A 280 22.49 8.02 2.75
CA SER A 280 23.06 7.64 1.46
C SER A 280 22.13 7.93 0.29
N VAL A 281 20.82 8.04 0.55
CA VAL A 281 19.81 8.35 -0.48
C VAL A 281 19.91 9.83 -0.88
N PRO A 282 19.96 10.15 -2.20
CA PRO A 282 19.95 11.53 -2.65
C PRO A 282 18.63 12.22 -2.30
N VAL A 283 18.71 13.48 -1.84
CA VAL A 283 17.55 14.31 -1.46
C VAL A 283 16.51 14.40 -2.59
N LYS A 284 16.95 14.34 -3.85
CA LYS A 284 16.07 14.34 -5.04
C LYS A 284 15.09 13.17 -5.06
N ALA A 285 15.38 12.06 -4.39
CA ALA A 285 14.52 10.88 -4.29
C ALA A 285 13.38 11.04 -3.27
N PHE A 286 13.51 11.95 -2.30
CA PHE A 286 12.57 12.03 -1.16
C PHE A 286 11.11 12.24 -1.55
N PRO A 287 10.75 12.99 -2.61
CA PRO A 287 9.36 13.06 -3.09
C PRO A 287 8.74 11.69 -3.40
N ALA A 288 9.53 10.74 -3.94
CA ALA A 288 9.06 9.36 -4.20
C ALA A 288 8.70 8.62 -2.91
N PHE A 289 9.33 8.98 -1.79
CA PHE A 289 9.21 8.28 -0.52
C PHE A 289 8.24 8.94 0.45
N LEU A 290 7.63 10.09 0.13
CA LEU A 290 6.69 10.79 1.00
C LEU A 290 5.50 9.93 1.45
N GLN A 291 5.11 8.93 0.67
CA GLN A 291 4.06 7.99 1.06
C GLN A 291 4.35 7.25 2.38
N THR A 292 5.62 7.13 2.78
CA THR A 292 6.02 6.55 4.08
C THR A 292 5.38 7.25 5.27
N VAL A 293 5.10 8.56 5.18
CA VAL A 293 4.39 9.31 6.22
C VAL A 293 3.00 8.73 6.48
N ALA A 294 2.27 8.38 5.42
CA ALA A 294 0.93 7.78 5.53
C ALA A 294 1.00 6.34 6.05
N LEU A 295 2.00 5.57 5.60
CA LEU A 295 2.23 4.20 6.08
C LEU A 295 2.52 4.18 7.58
N GLU A 296 3.42 5.04 8.04
CA GLU A 296 3.74 5.21 9.45
C GLU A 296 2.55 5.62 10.29
N ASN A 297 1.77 6.60 9.81
CA ASN A 297 0.61 7.05 10.57
C ASN A 297 -0.40 5.91 10.74
N TYR A 298 -0.62 5.10 9.71
CA TYR A 298 -1.47 3.92 9.84
C TYR A 298 -0.92 2.90 10.84
N LEU A 299 0.38 2.60 10.79
CA LEU A 299 1.03 1.68 11.74
C LEU A 299 0.94 2.18 13.19
N LYS A 300 1.06 3.50 13.42
CA LYS A 300 0.84 4.10 14.74
C LYS A 300 -0.61 4.00 15.20
N ARG A 301 -1.57 4.22 14.30
CA ARG A 301 -3.00 4.16 14.61
C ARG A 301 -3.44 2.73 14.92
N ILE A 302 -2.98 1.73 14.17
CA ILE A 302 -3.30 0.32 14.45
C ILE A 302 -2.71 -0.13 15.79
N GLN A 303 -1.51 0.35 16.14
CA GLN A 303 -0.92 0.12 17.45
C GLN A 303 -1.74 0.76 18.59
N GLN A 304 -2.26 1.98 18.40
CA GLN A 304 -3.07 2.69 19.42
C GLN A 304 -4.40 1.98 19.73
N VAL A 305 -4.94 1.20 18.80
CA VAL A 305 -6.14 0.39 18.99
C VAL A 305 -5.82 -1.07 19.32
N ASP A 306 -4.61 -1.33 19.82
CA ASP A 306 -4.14 -2.65 20.22
C ASP A 306 -4.30 -3.70 19.11
N PHE A 307 -4.00 -3.31 17.87
CA PHE A 307 -4.06 -4.16 16.68
C PHE A 307 -5.45 -4.72 16.33
N ASP A 308 -6.53 -4.10 16.84
CA ASP A 308 -7.88 -4.34 16.36
C ASP A 308 -8.08 -3.76 14.95
N ILE A 309 -7.90 -4.61 13.94
CA ILE A 309 -8.02 -4.25 12.52
C ILE A 309 -9.44 -3.79 12.13
N PHE A 310 -10.45 -4.16 12.91
CA PHE A 310 -11.85 -3.81 12.65
C PHE A 310 -12.28 -2.51 13.33
N HIS A 311 -11.39 -1.88 14.11
CA HIS A 311 -11.71 -0.66 14.83
C HIS A 311 -12.13 0.47 13.85
N PRO A 312 -13.31 1.10 14.03
CA PRO A 312 -13.84 2.09 13.07
C PRO A 312 -12.93 3.28 12.83
N SER A 313 -12.09 3.65 13.82
CA SER A 313 -11.14 4.74 13.65
C SER A 313 -10.18 4.49 12.50
N LEU A 314 -9.79 3.25 12.18
CA LEU A 314 -8.82 2.94 11.12
C LEU A 314 -9.35 3.24 9.71
N GLN A 315 -10.67 3.28 9.53
CA GLN A 315 -11.33 3.59 8.25
C GLN A 315 -11.52 5.09 8.03
N GLN A 316 -11.24 5.92 9.05
CA GLN A 316 -11.36 7.37 8.95
C GLN A 316 -10.13 7.96 8.24
N LYS A 317 -10.39 8.93 7.36
CA LYS A 317 -9.33 9.71 6.71
C LYS A 317 -8.57 10.52 7.76
N ASP A 318 -7.25 10.52 7.65
CA ASP A 318 -6.41 11.39 8.47
C ASP A 318 -6.49 12.83 7.93
N THR A 319 -7.10 13.72 8.71
CA THR A 319 -7.26 15.14 8.36
C THR A 319 -5.96 15.93 8.47
N LEU A 320 -4.97 15.44 9.24
CA LEU A 320 -3.68 16.09 9.42
C LEU A 320 -2.61 15.59 8.45
N LEU A 321 -2.96 14.63 7.58
CA LEU A 321 -2.03 14.06 6.60
C LEU A 321 -1.44 15.13 5.65
N PRO A 322 -2.21 16.07 5.08
CA PRO A 322 -1.65 17.11 4.21
C PRO A 322 -0.58 17.96 4.92
N LEU A 323 -0.82 18.34 6.17
CA LEU A 323 0.11 19.12 6.97
C LEU A 323 1.38 18.31 7.29
N SER A 324 1.21 17.05 7.67
CA SER A 324 2.33 16.14 7.98
C SER A 324 3.22 15.91 6.75
N LEU A 325 2.61 15.68 5.58
CA LEU A 325 3.32 15.54 4.31
C LEU A 325 4.07 16.83 3.93
N TYR A 326 3.43 18.00 4.08
CA TYR A 326 4.05 19.28 3.79
C TYR A 326 5.27 19.55 4.71
N ILE A 327 5.13 19.33 6.02
CA ILE A 327 6.23 19.49 6.99
C ILE A 327 7.39 18.56 6.64
N GLN A 328 7.10 17.30 6.33
CA GLN A 328 8.11 16.30 6.05
C GLN A 328 8.83 16.56 4.72
N SER A 329 8.08 16.99 3.69
CA SER A 329 8.63 17.45 2.41
C SER A 329 9.56 18.66 2.61
N TRP A 330 9.12 19.66 3.38
CA TRP A 330 9.95 20.84 3.70
C TRP A 330 11.22 20.47 4.48
N ARG A 331 11.11 19.53 5.43
CA ARG A 331 12.25 19.03 6.21
C ARG A 331 13.19 18.11 5.42
N LYS A 332 12.85 17.76 4.17
CA LYS A 332 13.59 16.79 3.34
C LYS A 332 13.83 15.50 4.13
N ARG A 333 12.74 14.85 4.54
CA ARG A 333 12.80 13.53 5.20
C ARG A 333 11.69 12.65 4.61
N TYR A 334 11.77 11.34 4.85
CA TYR A 334 10.70 10.39 4.52
C TYR A 334 10.52 9.38 5.65
#